data_AF-A0A6M3KU92-F1
#
_entry.id   AF-A0A6M3KU92-F1
#
_cell.length_a   1.000
_cell.length_b   1.000
_cell.length_c   1.000
_cell.angle_alpha   90.00
_cell.angle_beta   90.00
_cell.angle_gamma   90.00
#
_symmetry.space_group_name_H-M   'P 1'
#
loop_
_entity.id
_entity.type
_entity.pdbx_description
1 polymer ?
#
loop_
_entity_poly.entity_id
_entity_poly.type
_entity_poly.pdbx_seq_one_letter_code
_entity_poly.pdbx_strand_id
1 'polypeptide(L)'
;MGDIDSIQQDVTVSKIYESYEKKNEDRPTRSIGASVLGHSCPRYLWYLFRHCAKESFNGRMRRLFETGDIEEERLIADLQRIGCKVITKDEAGQQFHVSACGGHVSGYLDGCLSGLPEAPKTWHVLECKSHNDKNFKKLVREGMKKGFPKHYCQMMVYMHLTGMERALYIAANKNDDTLYKERINYNKSEAEVMLNRARDVITSMQPPARISEKPDYYICKHMCSTTQLCFGTKDPIAALPIPFKSCRQCCHATPIMDGENGEWICEKHGRGLSMEDQLKACDDHLILPGLLATHEPTDSGADQDGNEYIQFSNEEFGQWTHGKASGMFKTEELMKLPIPLLSNGMINKAKETFDAEVGNPDDIIRDYLDSVEVWSGRLSKTAIEAAWRDKYKDELSDCIPLRKLNTATYSIAEYVGGRIITADIVERKAEIREKK
;
A
#
# COMPACT_ATOMS: atom_id res chain seq x y z
N MET A 1 21.97 8.72 26.47
CA MET A 1 20.91 8.96 25.46
C MET A 1 19.65 8.33 26.03
N GLY A 2 18.67 9.12 26.43
CA GLY A 2 17.39 8.59 26.88
C GLY A 2 16.71 7.87 25.74
N ASP A 3 16.07 6.74 26.03
CA ASP A 3 15.34 5.94 25.05
C ASP A 3 14.16 6.77 24.53
N ILE A 4 14.22 7.21 23.28
CA ILE A 4 13.19 8.07 22.67
C ILE A 4 11.86 7.34 22.59
N ASP A 5 11.89 6.01 22.54
CA ASP A 5 10.68 5.16 22.54
C ASP A 5 10.00 5.11 23.92
N SER A 6 10.62 5.67 24.97
CA SER A 6 10.05 5.78 26.33
C SER A 6 9.39 7.13 26.63
N ILE A 7 9.39 8.09 25.69
CA ILE A 7 8.70 9.37 25.89
C ILE A 7 7.19 9.13 25.84
N GLN A 8 6.54 9.20 27.01
CA GLN A 8 5.08 9.20 27.10
C GLN A 8 4.54 10.33 26.21
N GLN A 9 3.80 9.95 25.18
CA GLN A 9 3.39 10.87 24.14
C GLN A 9 2.34 11.84 24.71
N ASP A 10 2.75 13.10 24.90
CA ASP A 10 1.88 14.17 25.40
C ASP A 10 0.64 14.30 24.49
N VAL A 11 -0.53 14.54 25.10
CA VAL A 11 -1.81 14.66 24.37
C VAL A 11 -1.75 15.76 23.31
N THR A 12 -1.03 16.85 23.59
CA THR A 12 -0.82 17.96 22.64
C THR A 12 0.00 17.51 21.44
N VAL A 13 1.11 16.79 21.67
CA VAL A 13 1.98 16.27 20.61
C VAL A 13 1.23 15.28 19.72
N SER A 14 0.44 14.40 20.33
CA SER A 14 -0.39 13.43 19.61
C SER A 14 -1.42 14.12 18.71
N LYS A 15 -2.14 15.12 19.25
CA LYS A 15 -3.09 15.93 18.46
C LYS A 15 -2.44 16.70 17.31
N ILE A 16 -1.20 17.16 17.47
CA ILE A 16 -0.44 17.77 16.38
C ILE A 16 -0.19 16.74 15.28
N TYR A 17 0.32 15.55 15.61
CA TYR A 17 0.58 14.51 14.60
C TYR A 17 -0.70 14.04 13.91
N GLU A 18 -1.80 13.82 14.64
CA GLU A 18 -3.11 13.50 14.07
C GLU A 18 -3.58 14.57 13.07
N SER A 19 -3.27 15.85 13.31
CA SER A 19 -3.63 16.93 12.38
C SER A 19 -2.90 16.84 11.03
N TYR A 20 -1.66 16.35 11.01
CA TYR A 20 -0.91 16.10 9.77
C TYR A 20 -1.44 14.88 9.01
N GLU A 21 -1.91 13.86 9.72
CA GLU A 21 -2.52 12.67 9.13
C GLU A 21 -3.87 13.01 8.48
N LYS A 22 -4.70 13.82 9.13
CA LYS A 22 -6.01 14.25 8.60
C LYS A 22 -5.91 15.18 7.38
N LYS A 23 -4.87 16.01 7.30
CA LYS A 23 -4.67 16.95 6.18
C LYS A 23 -4.35 16.25 4.85
N ASN A 24 -3.79 15.03 4.89
CA ASN A 24 -3.32 14.33 3.71
C ASN A 24 -4.01 12.96 3.63
N GLU A 25 -5.15 12.89 2.92
CA GLU A 25 -5.67 11.60 2.49
C GLU A 25 -4.65 10.98 1.52
N ASP A 26 -4.03 9.86 1.93
CA ASP A 26 -3.20 9.04 1.05
C ASP A 26 -4.05 8.46 -0.08
N ARG A 27 -4.23 9.26 -1.14
CA ARG A 27 -4.87 8.83 -2.37
C ARG A 27 -3.85 8.00 -3.17
N PRO A 28 -4.23 6.81 -3.65
CA PRO A 28 -3.38 6.01 -4.51
C PRO A 28 -2.92 6.81 -5.73
N THR A 29 -1.64 6.72 -6.07
CA THR A 29 -1.05 7.54 -7.13
C THR A 29 -1.47 7.03 -8.51
N ARG A 30 -1.67 7.94 -9.45
CA ARG A 30 -1.99 7.57 -10.86
C ARG A 30 -0.82 6.89 -11.55
N SER A 31 0.40 7.32 -11.23
CA SER A 31 1.66 6.93 -11.87
C SER A 31 2.68 6.44 -10.85
N ILE A 32 3.75 5.83 -11.35
CA ILE A 32 5.00 5.61 -10.62
C ILE A 32 5.77 6.92 -10.59
N GLY A 33 5.99 7.47 -9.39
CA GLY A 33 6.80 8.68 -9.22
C GLY A 33 8.27 8.47 -9.60
N ALA A 34 8.87 9.44 -10.29
CA ALA A 34 10.29 9.42 -10.65
C ALA A 34 11.22 9.23 -9.45
N SER A 35 10.84 9.76 -8.28
CA SER A 35 11.55 9.61 -7.00
C SER A 35 11.59 8.17 -6.46
N VAL A 36 10.63 7.32 -6.87
CA VAL A 36 10.53 5.92 -6.47
C VAL A 36 11.09 4.99 -7.55
N LEU A 37 11.09 5.41 -8.82
CA LEU A 37 11.46 4.57 -9.96
C LEU A 37 12.84 3.89 -9.82
N GLY A 38 13.80 4.55 -9.18
CA GLY A 38 15.12 3.98 -8.89
C GLY A 38 15.15 2.94 -7.77
N HIS A 39 14.01 2.48 -7.25
CA HIS A 39 13.94 1.39 -6.29
C HIS A 39 14.62 0.14 -6.85
N SER A 40 15.41 -0.58 -6.05
CA SER A 40 16.17 -1.75 -6.54
C SER A 40 15.28 -2.94 -6.93
N CYS A 41 14.14 -3.12 -6.25
CA CYS A 41 13.19 -4.19 -6.51
C CYS A 41 12.15 -3.80 -7.59
N PRO A 42 12.17 -4.39 -8.80
CA PRO A 42 11.13 -4.15 -9.81
C PRO A 42 9.77 -4.73 -9.39
N ARG A 43 9.76 -5.86 -8.65
CA ARG A 43 8.52 -6.43 -8.11
C ARG A 43 7.82 -5.48 -7.13
N TYR A 44 8.58 -4.72 -6.32
CA TYR A 44 8.00 -3.69 -5.45
C TYR A 44 7.35 -2.56 -6.25
N LEU A 45 8.00 -2.09 -7.33
CA LEU A 45 7.42 -1.09 -8.22
C LEU A 45 6.14 -1.60 -8.87
N TRP A 46 6.11 -2.88 -9.26
CA TRP A 46 4.92 -3.54 -9.78
C TRP A 46 3.79 -3.56 -8.75
N TYR A 47 4.07 -3.92 -7.49
CA TYR A 47 3.05 -3.87 -6.43
C TYR A 47 2.53 -2.46 -6.15
N LEU A 48 3.40 -1.45 -6.13
CA LEU A 48 2.98 -0.05 -5.99
C LEU A 48 2.05 0.37 -7.13
N PHE A 49 2.48 0.11 -8.37
CA PHE A 49 1.72 0.44 -9.57
C PHE A 49 0.35 -0.23 -9.60
N ARG A 50 0.27 -1.48 -9.13
CA ARG A 50 -0.93 -2.31 -9.05
C ARG A 50 -1.75 -2.07 -7.78
N HIS A 51 -1.49 -1.03 -6.99
CA HIS A 51 -2.20 -0.72 -5.73
C HIS A 51 -2.17 -1.86 -4.69
N CYS A 52 -1.15 -2.72 -4.74
CA CYS A 52 -0.98 -3.82 -3.79
C CYS A 52 -0.25 -3.39 -2.51
N ALA A 53 0.27 -2.17 -2.50
CA ALA A 53 0.94 -1.56 -1.36
C ALA A 53 0.38 -0.16 -1.15
N LYS A 54 0.23 0.24 0.10
CA LYS A 54 -0.06 1.62 0.48
C LYS A 54 1.11 2.13 1.30
N GLU A 55 1.77 3.18 0.83
CA GLU A 55 2.68 3.93 1.68
C GLU A 55 1.81 4.78 2.63
N SER A 56 1.84 4.44 3.91
CA SER A 56 1.15 5.21 4.96
C SER A 56 2.20 5.90 5.82
N PHE A 57 2.11 7.21 5.94
CA PHE A 57 3.04 8.01 6.74
C PHE A 57 2.33 8.56 7.97
N ASN A 58 2.85 8.24 9.16
CA ASN A 58 2.36 8.84 10.40
C ASN A 58 2.61 10.36 10.44
N GLY A 59 1.93 11.06 11.34
CA GLY A 59 1.96 12.52 11.42
C GLY A 59 3.34 13.11 11.65
N ARG A 60 4.22 12.40 12.36
CA ARG A 60 5.62 12.80 12.53
C ARG A 60 6.38 12.76 11.20
N MET A 61 6.19 11.70 10.40
CA MET A 61 6.80 11.57 9.08
C MET A 61 6.28 12.63 8.11
N ARG A 62 4.97 12.92 8.13
CA ARG A 62 4.37 14.02 7.35
C ARG A 62 4.99 15.37 7.68
N ARG A 63 5.14 15.67 8.97
CA ARG A 63 5.82 16.90 9.43
C ARG A 63 7.28 16.94 8.99
N LEU A 64 7.95 15.78 8.91
CA LEU A 64 9.32 15.69 8.40
C LEU A 64 9.40 15.97 6.90
N PHE A 65 8.36 15.66 6.12
CA PHE A 65 8.27 16.05 4.71
C PHE A 65 8.10 17.56 4.55
N GLU A 66 7.23 18.19 5.35
CA GLU A 66 7.09 19.66 5.38
C GLU A 66 8.42 20.35 5.75
N THR A 67 9.23 19.75 6.63
CA THR A 67 10.60 20.24 6.89
C THR A 67 11.49 20.17 5.65
N GLY A 68 11.28 19.18 4.79
CA GLY A 68 11.93 19.07 3.48
C GLY A 68 11.52 20.21 2.55
N ASP A 69 10.22 20.50 2.46
CA ASP A 69 9.67 21.56 1.62
C ASP A 69 10.22 22.95 2.02
N ILE A 70 10.28 23.23 3.34
CA ILE A 70 10.87 24.47 3.87
C ILE A 70 12.35 24.59 3.48
N GLU A 71 13.11 23.50 3.56
CA GLU A 71 14.54 23.51 3.22
C GLU A 71 14.74 23.64 1.70
N GLU A 72 13.87 23.07 0.87
CA GLU A 72 13.87 23.28 -0.58
C GLU A 72 13.72 24.77 -0.94
N GLU A 73 12.72 25.45 -0.37
CA GLU A 73 12.50 26.89 -0.57
C GLU A 73 13.75 27.71 -0.19
N ARG A 74 14.38 27.34 0.93
CA ARG A 74 15.60 27.99 1.42
C ARG A 74 16.79 27.77 0.48
N LEU A 75 17.02 26.54 0.01
CA LEU A 75 18.10 26.24 -0.92
C LEU A 75 17.92 26.97 -2.26
N ILE A 76 16.68 27.09 -2.75
CA ILE A 76 16.36 27.88 -3.93
C ILE A 76 16.68 29.36 -3.69
N ALA A 77 16.28 29.92 -2.55
CA ALA A 77 16.58 31.31 -2.19
C ALA A 77 18.10 31.55 -2.06
N ASP A 78 18.87 30.59 -1.55
CA ASP A 78 20.31 30.66 -1.45
C ASP A 78 20.98 30.69 -2.83
N LEU A 79 20.53 29.87 -3.78
CA LEU A 79 20.99 29.91 -5.17
C LEU A 79 20.67 31.26 -5.83
N GLN A 80 19.47 31.79 -5.61
CA GLN A 80 19.09 33.11 -6.13
C GLN A 80 19.96 34.23 -5.52
N ARG A 81 20.27 34.15 -4.22
CA ARG A 81 21.10 35.14 -3.51
C ARG A 81 22.51 35.24 -4.06
N ILE A 82 23.06 34.14 -4.57
CA ILE A 82 24.38 34.14 -5.23
C ILE A 82 24.32 34.53 -6.72
N GLY A 83 23.16 34.97 -7.21
CA GLY A 83 22.97 35.46 -8.57
C GLY A 83 22.58 34.39 -9.59
N CYS A 84 22.26 33.16 -9.16
CA CYS A 84 21.75 32.16 -10.08
C CYS A 84 20.30 32.48 -10.49
N LYS A 85 19.98 32.19 -11.75
CA LYS A 85 18.60 32.24 -12.24
C LYS A 85 17.95 30.88 -11.96
N VAL A 86 16.98 30.86 -11.05
CA VAL A 86 16.19 29.66 -10.72
C VAL A 86 14.74 29.90 -11.10
N ILE A 87 14.18 29.01 -11.92
CA ILE A 87 12.78 29.00 -12.34
C ILE A 87 12.15 27.74 -11.75
N THR A 88 11.14 27.87 -10.90
CA THR A 88 10.49 26.74 -10.21
C THR A 88 9.10 26.43 -10.77
N LYS A 89 8.57 27.35 -11.58
CA LYS A 89 7.21 27.30 -12.13
C LYS A 89 7.22 27.71 -13.61
N ASP A 90 6.30 27.14 -14.37
CA ASP A 90 6.03 27.52 -15.75
C ASP A 90 5.28 28.86 -15.86
N GLU A 91 4.92 29.24 -17.08
CA GLU A 91 4.19 30.48 -17.37
C GLU A 91 2.79 30.53 -16.74
N ALA A 92 2.19 29.36 -16.45
CA ALA A 92 0.91 29.24 -15.78
C ALA A 92 1.03 29.23 -14.24
N GLY A 93 2.26 29.32 -13.70
CA GLY A 93 2.53 29.28 -12.27
C GLY A 93 2.48 27.87 -11.67
N GLN A 94 2.53 26.83 -12.50
CA GLN A 94 2.54 25.42 -12.08
C GLN A 94 3.98 24.89 -12.01
N GLN A 95 4.24 23.93 -11.10
CA GLN A 95 5.54 23.25 -11.08
C GLN A 95 5.77 22.49 -12.39
N PHE A 96 7.03 22.42 -12.83
CA PHE A 96 7.39 21.71 -14.05
C PHE A 96 7.10 20.21 -13.90
N HIS A 97 6.12 19.74 -14.68
CA HIS A 97 5.73 18.34 -14.72
C HIS A 97 6.39 17.63 -15.90
N VAL A 98 6.93 16.44 -15.64
CA VAL A 98 7.41 15.52 -16.68
C VAL A 98 6.66 14.20 -16.60
N SER A 99 6.45 13.60 -17.76
CA SER A 99 5.65 12.39 -17.93
C SER A 99 6.27 11.45 -18.94
N ALA A 100 6.14 10.14 -18.70
CA ALA A 100 6.58 9.09 -19.61
C ALA A 100 5.68 7.86 -19.52
N CYS A 101 5.86 6.92 -20.45
CA CYS A 101 5.12 5.65 -20.47
C CYS A 101 3.61 5.83 -20.43
N GLY A 102 3.03 6.65 -21.32
CA GLY A 102 1.59 6.86 -21.37
C GLY A 102 1.00 7.65 -20.19
N GLY A 103 1.85 8.35 -19.41
CA GLY A 103 1.45 8.97 -18.15
C GLY A 103 1.55 8.08 -16.92
N HIS A 104 2.04 6.84 -17.07
CA HIS A 104 2.24 5.90 -15.96
C HIS A 104 3.55 6.12 -15.20
N VAL A 105 4.44 6.99 -15.70
CA VAL A 105 5.58 7.52 -14.96
C VAL A 105 5.48 9.04 -14.95
N SER A 106 5.61 9.67 -13.79
CA SER A 106 5.64 11.13 -13.73
C SER A 106 6.50 11.68 -12.60
N GLY A 107 6.80 12.97 -12.67
CA GLY A 107 7.48 13.69 -11.61
C GLY A 107 7.38 15.19 -11.77
N TYR A 108 7.72 15.89 -10.70
CA TYR A 108 7.77 17.34 -10.63
C TYR A 108 9.20 17.74 -10.30
N LEU A 109 9.72 18.73 -11.03
CA LEU A 109 11.05 19.28 -10.77
C LEU A 109 10.95 20.36 -9.69
N ASP A 110 11.92 20.40 -8.79
CA ASP A 110 12.09 21.49 -7.83
C ASP A 110 12.43 22.81 -8.58
N GLY A 111 13.13 22.69 -9.72
CA GLY A 111 13.25 23.79 -10.67
C GLY A 111 14.23 23.56 -11.82
N CYS A 112 14.41 24.62 -12.61
CA CYS A 112 15.40 24.75 -13.66
C CYS A 112 16.34 25.90 -13.29
N LEU A 113 17.64 25.68 -13.42
CA LEU A 113 18.68 26.57 -12.89
C LEU A 113 19.69 26.93 -13.98
N SER A 114 20.17 28.17 -13.99
CA SER A 114 21.36 28.60 -14.74
C SER A 114 22.14 29.66 -13.94
N GLY A 115 23.35 30.02 -14.39
CA GLY A 115 24.16 31.04 -13.71
C GLY A 115 24.97 30.52 -12.52
N LEU A 116 25.27 29.21 -12.47
CA LEU A 116 26.20 28.67 -11.50
C LEU A 116 27.61 29.26 -11.70
N PRO A 117 28.36 29.61 -10.64
CA PRO A 117 29.71 30.18 -10.78
C PRO A 117 30.65 29.32 -11.63
N GLU A 118 30.60 28.00 -11.47
CA GLU A 118 31.43 27.05 -12.24
C GLU A 118 30.87 26.69 -13.63
N ALA A 119 29.64 27.10 -13.96
CA ALA A 119 29.01 26.82 -15.24
C ALA A 119 27.95 27.88 -15.62
N PRO A 120 28.34 29.15 -15.84
CA PRO A 120 27.38 30.26 -15.86
C PRO A 120 26.34 30.19 -16.98
N LYS A 121 26.67 29.53 -18.10
CA LYS A 121 25.82 29.45 -19.29
C LYS A 121 24.96 28.19 -19.37
N THR A 122 25.22 27.20 -18.53
CA THR A 122 24.58 25.88 -18.64
C THR A 122 23.29 25.86 -17.83
N TRP A 123 22.24 25.29 -18.42
CA TRP A 123 21.00 24.97 -17.71
C TRP A 123 21.10 23.62 -17.01
N HIS A 124 20.48 23.53 -15.83
CA HIS A 124 20.46 22.37 -14.97
C HIS A 124 19.03 22.06 -14.55
N VAL A 125 18.67 20.77 -14.54
CA VAL A 125 17.62 20.28 -13.64
C VAL A 125 18.09 20.53 -12.21
N LEU A 126 17.29 21.19 -11.38
CA LEU A 126 17.55 21.39 -9.96
C LEU A 126 16.83 20.32 -9.15
N GLU A 127 17.58 19.67 -8.25
CA GLU A 127 17.04 18.76 -7.24
C GLU A 127 17.61 19.15 -5.87
N CYS A 128 16.73 19.55 -4.96
CA CYS A 128 17.01 19.94 -3.59
C CYS A 128 16.68 18.78 -2.65
N LYS A 129 17.58 18.51 -1.70
CA LYS A 129 17.34 17.50 -0.66
C LYS A 129 17.81 17.96 0.71
N SER A 130 17.25 17.35 1.74
CA SER A 130 17.75 17.46 3.10
C SER A 130 17.99 16.07 3.68
N HIS A 131 19.16 15.85 4.26
CA HIS A 131 19.57 14.55 4.81
C HIS A 131 19.80 14.64 6.31
N ASN A 132 19.47 13.56 7.04
CA ASN A 132 20.03 13.41 8.38
C ASN A 132 21.56 13.23 8.28
N ASP A 133 22.26 13.47 9.39
CA ASP A 133 23.73 13.42 9.42
C ASP A 133 24.34 12.11 8.87
N LYS A 134 23.73 10.95 9.18
CA LYS A 134 24.19 9.65 8.68
C LYS A 134 24.14 9.59 7.14
N ASN A 135 23.02 9.98 6.56
CA ASN A 135 22.81 9.98 5.11
C ASN A 135 23.66 11.06 4.44
N PHE A 136 23.82 12.22 5.07
CA PHE A 136 24.68 13.29 4.56
C PHE A 136 26.15 12.85 4.49
N LYS A 137 26.67 12.24 5.57
CA LYS A 137 28.03 11.66 5.57
C LYS A 137 28.21 10.55 4.52
N LYS A 138 27.16 9.80 4.21
CA LYS A 138 27.17 8.82 3.11
C LYS A 138 27.26 9.52 1.76
N LEU A 139 26.44 10.56 1.55
CA LEU A 139 26.42 11.37 0.33
C LEU A 139 27.80 11.98 0.05
N VAL A 140 28.40 12.64 1.03
CA VAL A 140 29.73 13.26 0.91
C VAL A 140 30.80 12.23 0.52
N ARG A 141 30.73 11.02 1.08
CA ARG A 141 31.72 9.97 0.87
C ARG A 141 31.57 9.23 -0.46
N GLU A 142 30.34 8.96 -0.88
CA GLU A 142 30.04 8.06 -1.99
C GLU A 142 29.54 8.78 -3.25
N GLY A 143 29.18 10.06 -3.13
CA GLY A 143 28.42 10.78 -4.14
C GLY A 143 26.99 10.27 -4.28
N MET A 144 26.19 10.97 -5.08
CA MET A 144 24.78 10.67 -5.24
C MET A 144 24.57 9.34 -5.98
N LYS A 145 25.32 9.06 -7.06
CA LYS A 145 25.10 7.86 -7.90
C LYS A 145 25.18 6.56 -7.09
N LYS A 146 26.20 6.43 -6.23
CA LYS A 146 26.39 5.25 -5.38
C LYS A 146 25.60 5.35 -4.06
N GLY A 147 25.63 6.52 -3.42
CA GLY A 147 25.01 6.71 -2.11
C GLY A 147 23.48 6.68 -2.16
N PHE A 148 22.90 7.24 -3.22
CA PHE A 148 21.46 7.46 -3.40
C PHE A 148 21.00 7.14 -4.85
N PRO A 149 21.05 5.87 -5.29
CA PRO A 149 20.69 5.49 -6.65
C PRO A 149 19.27 5.89 -7.08
N LYS A 150 18.32 5.99 -6.13
CA LYS A 150 16.96 6.50 -6.37
C LYS A 150 16.97 7.94 -6.88
N HIS A 151 17.72 8.82 -6.21
CA HIS A 151 17.83 10.23 -6.59
C HIS A 151 18.58 10.38 -7.93
N TYR A 152 19.62 9.56 -8.13
CA TYR A 152 20.30 9.51 -9.42
C TYR A 152 19.36 9.11 -10.56
N CYS A 153 18.52 8.09 -10.35
CA CYS A 153 17.52 7.68 -11.32
C CYS A 153 16.51 8.79 -11.63
N GLN A 154 15.98 9.45 -10.60
CA GLN A 154 15.06 10.59 -10.75
C GLN A 154 15.68 11.69 -11.63
N MET A 155 16.92 12.10 -11.34
CA MET A 155 17.60 13.14 -12.12
C MET A 155 17.93 12.72 -13.56
N MET A 156 18.31 11.46 -13.79
CA MET A 156 18.51 10.93 -15.14
C MET A 156 17.22 11.00 -15.97
N VAL A 157 16.09 10.62 -15.37
CA VAL A 157 14.77 10.67 -16.00
C VAL A 157 14.38 12.12 -16.29
N TYR A 158 14.56 13.03 -15.32
CA TYR A 158 14.24 14.46 -15.53
C TYR A 158 15.07 15.07 -16.65
N MET A 159 16.38 14.82 -16.68
CA MET A 159 17.25 15.28 -17.77
C MET A 159 16.82 14.71 -19.13
N HIS A 160 16.47 13.43 -19.19
CA HIS A 160 15.99 12.80 -20.43
C HIS A 160 14.68 13.42 -20.93
N LEU A 161 13.71 13.64 -20.04
CA LEU A 161 12.38 14.13 -20.41
C LEU A 161 12.35 15.64 -20.69
N THR A 162 13.27 16.40 -20.11
CA THR A 162 13.39 17.86 -20.36
C THR A 162 14.36 18.21 -21.49
N GLY A 163 15.21 17.26 -21.90
CA GLY A 163 16.31 17.51 -22.85
C GLY A 163 17.51 18.25 -22.24
N MET A 164 17.53 18.48 -20.91
CA MET A 164 18.66 19.12 -20.25
C MET A 164 19.83 18.13 -20.10
N GLU A 165 21.04 18.58 -20.43
CA GLU A 165 22.23 17.71 -20.38
C GLU A 165 22.93 17.71 -19.02
N ARG A 166 22.46 18.54 -18.08
CA ARG A 166 23.04 18.68 -16.75
C ARG A 166 21.98 18.76 -15.68
N ALA A 167 22.38 18.40 -14.47
CA ALA A 167 21.57 18.58 -13.28
C ALA A 167 22.44 19.00 -12.09
N LEU A 168 21.88 19.79 -11.19
CA LEU A 168 22.46 20.14 -9.90
C LEU A 168 21.69 19.43 -8.80
N TYR A 169 22.39 18.57 -8.08
CA TYR A 169 21.91 18.03 -6.82
C TYR A 169 22.51 18.86 -5.69
N ILE A 170 21.66 19.51 -4.88
CA ILE A 170 22.09 20.27 -3.70
C ILE A 170 21.41 19.71 -2.46
N ALA A 171 22.19 19.56 -1.38
CA ALA A 171 21.69 18.98 -0.15
C ALA A 171 22.17 19.70 1.10
N ALA A 172 21.28 19.88 2.07
CA ALA A 172 21.60 20.35 3.41
C ALA A 172 21.64 19.19 4.43
N ASN A 173 22.61 19.25 5.35
CA ASN A 173 22.62 18.41 6.54
C ASN A 173 21.67 18.97 7.60
N LYS A 174 20.62 18.24 7.95
CA LYS A 174 19.62 18.66 8.95
C LYS A 174 20.19 18.91 10.35
N ASN A 175 21.42 18.48 10.62
CA ASN A 175 22.04 18.58 11.93
C ASN A 175 22.86 19.86 12.13
N ASP A 176 23.52 20.36 11.08
CA ASP A 176 24.47 21.47 11.17
C ASP A 176 24.38 22.45 9.98
N ASP A 177 23.41 22.26 9.09
CA ASP A 177 23.18 23.04 7.86
C ASP A 177 24.36 23.08 6.88
N THR A 178 25.31 22.15 7.01
CA THR A 178 26.37 21.99 6.00
C THR A 178 25.74 21.69 4.64
N LEU A 179 26.18 22.41 3.61
CA LEU A 179 25.74 22.20 2.23
C LEU A 179 26.68 21.28 1.47
N TYR A 180 26.10 20.41 0.65
CA TYR A 180 26.78 19.60 -0.35
C TYR A 180 26.17 19.87 -1.72
N LYS A 181 26.99 19.91 -2.76
CA LYS A 181 26.50 19.93 -4.15
C LYS A 181 27.24 18.95 -5.04
N GLU A 182 26.52 18.43 -6.04
CA GLU A 182 27.09 17.61 -7.11
C GLU A 182 26.46 18.01 -8.46
N ARG A 183 27.30 18.23 -9.48
CA ARG A 183 26.86 18.48 -10.86
C ARG A 183 26.91 17.18 -11.65
N ILE A 184 25.76 16.71 -12.09
CA ILE A 184 25.59 15.44 -12.79
C ILE A 184 25.56 15.66 -14.29
N ASN A 185 26.20 14.77 -15.05
CA ASN A 185 26.10 14.72 -16.51
C ASN A 185 24.93 13.81 -16.91
N TYR A 186 24.15 14.24 -17.89
CA TYR A 186 23.17 13.38 -18.53
C TYR A 186 23.85 12.16 -19.16
N ASN A 187 23.25 10.99 -18.96
CA ASN A 187 23.60 9.76 -19.67
C ASN A 187 22.34 9.18 -20.30
N LYS A 188 22.27 9.25 -21.64
CA LYS A 188 21.13 8.76 -22.41
C LYS A 188 20.88 7.27 -22.21
N SER A 189 21.93 6.45 -22.28
CA SER A 189 21.80 5.00 -22.14
C SER A 189 21.27 4.61 -20.75
N GLU A 190 21.74 5.27 -19.69
CA GLU A 190 21.25 4.98 -18.33
C GLU A 190 19.79 5.40 -18.14
N ALA A 191 19.39 6.56 -18.66
CA ALA A 191 18.00 7.01 -18.61
C ALA A 191 17.05 6.09 -19.40
N GLU A 192 17.45 5.65 -20.59
CA GLU A 192 16.67 4.72 -21.41
C GLU A 192 16.51 3.37 -20.71
N VAL A 193 17.56 2.84 -20.05
CA VAL A 193 17.46 1.62 -19.25
C VAL A 193 16.45 1.78 -18.11
N MET A 194 16.44 2.93 -17.42
CA MET A 194 15.49 3.20 -16.33
C MET A 194 14.05 3.28 -16.83
N LEU A 195 13.81 3.93 -17.97
CA LEU A 195 12.47 4.05 -18.56
C LEU A 195 11.99 2.74 -19.18
N ASN A 196 12.88 1.96 -19.81
CA ASN A 196 12.53 0.64 -20.32
C ASN A 196 12.14 -0.30 -19.18
N ARG A 197 12.89 -0.27 -18.07
CA ARG A 197 12.50 -1.01 -16.85
C ARG A 197 11.13 -0.57 -16.32
N ALA A 198 10.82 0.74 -16.36
CA ALA A 198 9.51 1.23 -15.99
C ALA A 198 8.41 0.66 -16.89
N ARG A 199 8.63 0.69 -18.21
CA ARG A 199 7.73 0.12 -19.21
C ARG A 199 7.48 -1.36 -18.95
N ASP A 200 8.54 -2.15 -18.73
CA ASP A 200 8.42 -3.58 -18.43
C ASP A 200 7.58 -3.83 -17.17
N VAL A 201 7.80 -3.05 -16.11
CA VAL A 201 7.00 -3.13 -14.88
C VAL A 201 5.53 -2.80 -15.15
N ILE A 202 5.25 -1.73 -15.90
CA ILE A 202 3.90 -1.25 -16.18
C ILE A 202 3.12 -2.27 -17.02
N THR A 203 3.73 -2.80 -18.08
CA THR A 203 3.06 -3.70 -19.03
C THR A 203 3.00 -5.15 -18.56
N SER A 204 3.70 -5.51 -17.48
CA SER A 204 3.71 -6.89 -17.00
C SER A 204 2.40 -7.27 -16.29
N MET A 205 1.80 -8.37 -16.73
CA MET A 205 0.66 -9.02 -16.04
C MET A 205 1.12 -9.92 -14.90
N GLN A 206 2.39 -10.34 -14.90
CA GLN A 206 2.99 -11.15 -13.83
C GLN A 206 3.91 -10.29 -12.97
N PRO A 207 4.04 -10.57 -11.66
CA PRO A 207 5.03 -9.90 -10.85
C PRO A 207 6.44 -10.20 -11.39
N PRO A 208 7.32 -9.19 -11.57
CA PRO A 208 8.73 -9.39 -11.90
C PRO A 208 9.40 -10.38 -10.94
N ALA A 209 10.55 -10.96 -11.30
CA ALA A 209 11.27 -11.88 -10.39
C ALA A 209 11.58 -11.25 -9.02
N ARG A 210 11.66 -12.08 -7.97
CA ARG A 210 12.12 -11.64 -6.66
C ARG A 210 13.58 -11.20 -6.75
N ILE A 211 13.96 -10.19 -5.97
CA ILE A 211 15.38 -9.81 -5.81
C ILE A 211 16.16 -10.79 -4.91
N SER A 212 15.44 -11.64 -4.17
CA SER A 212 15.98 -12.67 -3.31
C SER A 212 14.92 -13.74 -3.08
N GLU A 213 15.34 -15.00 -2.99
CA GLU A 213 14.46 -16.10 -2.56
C GLU A 213 14.28 -16.16 -1.03
N LYS A 214 14.99 -15.29 -0.28
CA LYS A 214 14.87 -15.24 1.18
C LYS A 214 14.11 -14.00 1.65
N PRO A 215 13.06 -14.15 2.48
CA PRO A 215 12.29 -13.02 2.99
C PRO A 215 13.11 -12.12 3.94
N ASP A 216 14.18 -12.65 4.55
CA ASP A 216 15.05 -11.93 5.48
C ASP A 216 16.17 -11.12 4.80
N TYR A 217 16.26 -11.15 3.46
CA TYR A 217 17.17 -10.30 2.71
C TYR A 217 16.94 -8.82 3.08
N TYR A 218 18.02 -8.06 3.33
CA TYR A 218 17.92 -6.76 4.00
C TYR A 218 16.96 -5.77 3.31
N ILE A 219 16.85 -5.79 1.98
CA ILE A 219 15.89 -4.95 1.25
C ILE A 219 14.46 -5.42 1.50
N CYS A 220 14.20 -6.72 1.43
CA CYS A 220 12.90 -7.32 1.71
C CYS A 220 12.49 -7.07 3.17
N LYS A 221 13.41 -7.29 4.11
CA LYS A 221 13.13 -7.21 5.54
C LYS A 221 12.96 -5.77 6.05
N HIS A 222 13.78 -4.82 5.57
CA HIS A 222 13.86 -3.48 6.15
C HIS A 222 13.34 -2.37 5.23
N MET A 223 13.14 -2.64 3.93
CA MET A 223 12.83 -1.61 2.94
C MET A 223 11.64 -1.97 2.04
N CYS A 224 10.87 -3.00 2.37
CA CYS A 224 9.76 -3.48 1.56
C CYS A 224 8.52 -3.74 2.42
N SER A 225 7.44 -3.01 2.16
CA SER A 225 6.15 -3.18 2.85
C SER A 225 5.32 -4.35 2.32
N THR A 226 5.74 -4.98 1.22
CA THR A 226 4.98 -6.04 0.52
C THR A 226 5.56 -7.43 0.71
N THR A 227 6.40 -7.63 1.73
CA THR A 227 7.08 -8.92 1.97
C THR A 227 6.09 -10.06 2.20
N GLN A 228 5.00 -9.83 2.94
CA GLN A 228 3.95 -10.84 3.14
C GLN A 228 3.26 -11.23 1.83
N LEU A 229 2.92 -10.24 0.99
CA LEU A 229 2.36 -10.51 -0.35
C LEU A 229 3.37 -11.25 -1.25
N CYS A 230 4.65 -10.90 -1.18
CA CYS A 230 5.70 -11.43 -2.04
C CYS A 230 6.10 -12.88 -1.75
N PHE A 231 6.15 -13.24 -0.48
CA PHE A 231 6.63 -14.55 -0.01
C PHE A 231 5.52 -15.44 0.55
N GLY A 232 4.32 -14.89 0.75
CA GLY A 232 3.34 -15.50 1.63
C GLY A 232 3.75 -15.40 3.11
N THR A 233 2.85 -15.83 3.98
CA THR A 233 3.13 -16.04 5.41
C THR A 233 2.51 -17.37 5.82
N LYS A 234 3.10 -18.04 6.83
CA LYS A 234 2.59 -19.33 7.35
C LYS A 234 1.28 -19.18 8.12
N ASP A 235 1.01 -17.98 8.62
CA ASP A 235 -0.23 -17.64 9.32
C ASP A 235 -0.78 -16.32 8.74
N PRO A 236 -1.32 -16.35 7.51
CA PRO A 236 -1.88 -15.15 6.89
C PRO A 236 -3.19 -14.81 7.56
N ILE A 237 -3.33 -13.57 8.04
CA ILE A 237 -4.65 -13.01 8.38
C ILE A 237 -5.57 -13.07 7.15
N ALA A 238 -4.99 -12.93 5.94
CA ALA A 238 -5.69 -12.98 4.66
C ALA A 238 -4.82 -13.64 3.58
N ALA A 239 -5.46 -14.40 2.69
CA ALA A 239 -4.80 -15.03 1.53
C ALA A 239 -4.27 -13.99 0.53
N LEU A 240 -4.94 -12.85 0.44
CA LEU A 240 -4.54 -11.71 -0.38
C LEU A 240 -4.34 -10.47 0.52
N PRO A 241 -3.13 -10.27 1.09
CA PRO A 241 -2.85 -9.16 2.02
C PRO A 241 -2.59 -7.85 1.26
N ILE A 242 -3.62 -7.33 0.60
CA ILE A 242 -3.62 -6.02 -0.09
C ILE A 242 -4.42 -5.00 0.71
N PRO A 243 -4.10 -3.69 0.61
CA PRO A 243 -4.75 -2.66 1.43
C PRO A 243 -6.22 -2.39 1.02
N PHE A 244 -6.56 -2.59 -0.26
CA PHE A 244 -7.91 -2.41 -0.81
C PHE A 244 -8.02 -3.10 -2.17
N LYS A 245 -9.23 -3.50 -2.57
CA LYS A 245 -9.53 -4.00 -3.93
C LYS A 245 -9.39 -2.87 -4.94
N SER A 246 -8.81 -3.14 -6.11
CA SER A 246 -8.62 -2.15 -7.17
C SER A 246 -8.57 -2.82 -8.54
N CYS A 247 -9.16 -2.20 -9.58
CA CYS A 247 -9.09 -2.71 -10.96
C CYS A 247 -7.66 -2.96 -11.41
N ARG A 248 -6.66 -2.22 -10.90
CA ARG A 248 -5.26 -2.46 -11.29
C ARG A 248 -4.75 -3.86 -10.92
N GLN A 249 -5.41 -4.54 -9.98
CA GLN A 249 -5.12 -5.90 -9.54
C GLN A 249 -5.87 -6.95 -10.38
N CYS A 250 -6.70 -6.51 -11.34
CA CYS A 250 -7.57 -7.36 -12.13
C CYS A 250 -6.91 -7.84 -13.43
N CYS A 251 -7.20 -9.06 -13.85
CA CYS A 251 -6.83 -9.64 -15.15
C CYS A 251 -7.38 -8.85 -16.34
N HIS A 252 -8.51 -8.16 -16.16
CA HIS A 252 -9.17 -7.42 -17.23
C HIS A 252 -8.73 -5.97 -17.34
N ALA A 253 -7.84 -5.49 -16.46
CA ALA A 253 -7.39 -4.11 -16.49
C ALA A 253 -6.04 -3.99 -17.18
N THR A 254 -6.00 -3.21 -18.26
CA THR A 254 -4.81 -2.96 -19.06
C THR A 254 -4.43 -1.48 -18.97
N PRO A 255 -3.16 -1.13 -18.68
CA PRO A 255 -2.69 0.24 -18.78
C PRO A 255 -2.59 0.65 -20.25
N ILE A 256 -3.14 1.83 -20.59
CA ILE A 256 -3.04 2.42 -21.93
C ILE A 256 -1.67 3.12 -22.04
N MET A 257 -0.85 2.68 -22.99
CA MET A 257 0.56 3.11 -23.10
C MET A 257 0.78 4.25 -24.10
N ASP A 258 -0.18 4.51 -24.98
CA ASP A 258 -0.23 5.56 -25.99
C ASP A 258 -1.04 6.80 -25.55
N GLY A 259 -1.59 6.78 -24.32
CA GLY A 259 -2.23 7.93 -23.69
C GLY A 259 -1.25 8.94 -23.08
N GLU A 260 -1.77 9.90 -22.33
CA GLU A 260 -0.95 10.95 -21.70
C GLU A 260 -1.13 11.03 -20.17
N ASN A 261 -2.21 10.45 -19.65
CA ASN A 261 -2.70 10.70 -18.28
C ASN A 261 -2.69 9.46 -17.38
N GLY A 262 -1.91 8.44 -17.73
CA GLY A 262 -1.83 7.18 -16.97
C GLY A 262 -3.14 6.42 -17.01
N GLU A 263 -3.74 6.36 -18.19
CA GLU A 263 -5.08 5.83 -18.41
C GLU A 263 -5.11 4.31 -18.37
N TRP A 264 -6.27 3.75 -18.03
CA TRP A 264 -6.52 2.32 -17.93
C TRP A 264 -7.83 1.98 -18.64
N ILE A 265 -7.90 0.79 -19.23
CA ILE A 265 -9.11 0.21 -19.81
C ILE A 265 -9.47 -1.07 -19.06
N CYS A 266 -10.78 -1.30 -18.90
CA CYS A 266 -11.30 -2.60 -18.55
C CYS A 266 -11.71 -3.32 -19.83
N GLU A 267 -10.94 -4.33 -20.23
CA GLU A 267 -11.17 -5.12 -21.44
C GLU A 267 -12.50 -5.87 -21.39
N LYS A 268 -12.88 -6.37 -20.20
CA LYS A 268 -14.15 -7.09 -19.99
C LYS A 268 -15.37 -6.24 -20.31
N HIS A 269 -15.33 -4.96 -19.96
CA HIS A 269 -16.45 -4.03 -20.15
C HIS A 269 -16.24 -3.07 -21.32
N GLY A 270 -15.11 -3.16 -22.03
CA GLY A 270 -14.77 -2.29 -23.16
C GLY A 270 -14.79 -0.79 -22.83
N ARG A 271 -14.38 -0.39 -21.62
CA ARG A 271 -14.49 1.00 -21.16
C ARG A 271 -13.25 1.50 -20.43
N GLY A 272 -12.98 2.80 -20.54
CA GLY A 272 -11.96 3.48 -19.72
C GLY A 272 -12.30 3.46 -18.23
N LEU A 273 -11.26 3.49 -17.40
CA LEU A 273 -11.34 3.44 -15.94
C LEU A 273 -10.85 4.75 -15.32
N SER A 274 -11.78 5.54 -14.78
CA SER A 274 -11.42 6.67 -13.91
C SER A 274 -10.71 6.19 -12.63
N MET A 275 -10.04 7.08 -11.90
CA MET A 275 -9.44 6.69 -10.61
C MET A 275 -10.51 6.18 -9.63
N GLU A 276 -11.72 6.76 -9.65
CA GLU A 276 -12.83 6.29 -8.82
C GLU A 276 -13.27 4.87 -9.24
N ASP A 277 -13.42 4.61 -10.54
CA ASP A 277 -13.70 3.25 -11.05
C ASP A 277 -12.64 2.25 -10.62
N GLN A 278 -11.36 2.65 -10.70
CA GLN A 278 -10.24 1.80 -10.33
C GLN A 278 -10.31 1.42 -8.85
N LEU A 279 -10.62 2.36 -7.96
CA LEU A 279 -10.69 2.12 -6.52
C LEU A 279 -11.96 1.39 -6.08
N LYS A 280 -13.06 1.56 -6.82
CA LYS A 280 -14.30 0.82 -6.56
C LYS A 280 -14.17 -0.64 -6.99
N ALA A 281 -13.60 -0.86 -8.17
CA ALA A 281 -13.61 -2.13 -8.90
C ALA A 281 -15.03 -2.70 -9.14
N CYS A 282 -15.18 -3.48 -10.20
CA CYS A 282 -16.47 -4.12 -10.54
C CYS A 282 -16.61 -5.48 -9.85
N ASP A 283 -17.78 -6.09 -10.01
CA ASP A 283 -18.07 -7.43 -9.49
C ASP A 283 -17.46 -8.53 -10.36
N ASP A 284 -17.11 -8.23 -11.62
CA ASP A 284 -16.34 -9.10 -12.53
C ASP A 284 -14.83 -9.09 -12.24
N HIS A 285 -14.43 -8.69 -11.03
CA HIS A 285 -13.02 -8.58 -10.66
C HIS A 285 -12.37 -9.96 -10.49
N LEU A 286 -11.43 -10.29 -11.38
CA LEU A 286 -10.57 -11.46 -11.29
C LEU A 286 -9.13 -11.04 -10.97
N ILE A 287 -8.60 -11.44 -9.81
CA ILE A 287 -7.24 -11.06 -9.41
C ILE A 287 -6.18 -11.61 -10.39
N LEU A 288 -5.12 -10.84 -10.61
CA LEU A 288 -3.93 -11.31 -11.29
C LEU A 288 -3.37 -12.53 -10.55
N PRO A 289 -3.21 -13.70 -11.20
CA PRO A 289 -2.83 -14.92 -10.51
C PRO A 289 -1.53 -14.82 -9.72
N GLY A 290 -0.54 -14.09 -10.26
CA GLY A 290 0.75 -13.87 -9.60
C GLY A 290 0.69 -13.08 -8.29
N LEU A 291 -0.47 -12.55 -7.88
CA LEU A 291 -0.64 -11.95 -6.55
C LEU A 291 -0.75 -12.98 -5.43
N LEU A 292 -1.08 -14.23 -5.73
CA LEU A 292 -1.13 -15.31 -4.75
C LEU A 292 0.20 -16.05 -4.71
N ALA A 293 1.08 -15.67 -3.80
CA ALA A 293 2.42 -16.25 -3.70
C ALA A 293 2.47 -17.75 -3.32
N THR A 294 1.35 -18.31 -2.84
CA THR A 294 1.26 -19.68 -2.32
C THR A 294 0.47 -20.62 -3.22
N HIS A 295 -0.28 -20.13 -4.20
CA HIS A 295 -1.12 -20.96 -5.06
C HIS A 295 -0.80 -20.70 -6.52
N GLU A 296 -0.80 -21.77 -7.29
CA GLU A 296 -0.63 -21.69 -8.73
C GLU A 296 -2.00 -21.74 -9.42
N PRO A 297 -2.23 -20.92 -10.45
CA PRO A 297 -3.42 -21.05 -11.29
C PRO A 297 -3.34 -22.36 -12.08
N THR A 298 -4.38 -23.18 -12.01
CA THR A 298 -4.44 -24.48 -12.71
C THR A 298 -5.42 -24.51 -13.87
N ASP A 299 -6.45 -23.67 -13.82
CA ASP A 299 -7.47 -23.59 -14.87
C ASP A 299 -8.13 -22.20 -14.86
N SER A 300 -8.80 -21.86 -15.95
CA SER A 300 -9.65 -20.66 -16.06
C SER A 300 -10.75 -20.91 -17.08
N GLY A 301 -11.93 -20.37 -16.83
CA GLY A 301 -13.05 -20.55 -17.74
C GLY A 301 -14.18 -19.58 -17.45
N ALA A 302 -15.36 -19.90 -17.96
CA ALA A 302 -16.60 -19.22 -17.62
C ALA A 302 -17.68 -20.26 -17.32
N ASP A 303 -18.57 -19.96 -16.39
CA ASP A 303 -19.75 -20.78 -16.16
C ASP A 303 -20.80 -20.59 -17.28
N GLN A 304 -21.93 -21.28 -17.14
CA GLN A 304 -23.05 -21.23 -18.10
C GLN A 304 -23.66 -19.83 -18.28
N ASP A 305 -23.48 -18.95 -17.28
CA ASP A 305 -23.99 -17.57 -17.28
C ASP A 305 -22.91 -16.58 -17.78
N GLY A 306 -21.73 -17.08 -18.17
CA GLY A 306 -20.61 -16.28 -18.67
C GLY A 306 -19.79 -15.61 -17.56
N ASN A 307 -19.94 -16.05 -16.31
CA ASN A 307 -19.14 -15.55 -15.19
C ASN A 307 -17.76 -16.21 -15.25
N GLU A 308 -16.75 -15.41 -15.50
CA GLU A 308 -15.37 -15.89 -15.61
C GLU A 308 -14.80 -16.27 -14.24
N TYR A 309 -13.91 -17.26 -14.24
CA TYR A 309 -13.26 -17.76 -13.03
C TYR A 309 -11.81 -18.16 -13.27
N ILE A 310 -11.05 -18.24 -12.18
CA ILE A 310 -9.70 -18.81 -12.13
C ILE A 310 -9.67 -19.87 -11.04
N GLN A 311 -9.23 -21.08 -11.37
CA GLN A 311 -8.99 -22.13 -10.41
C GLN A 311 -7.55 -22.05 -9.90
N PHE A 312 -7.39 -22.15 -8.59
CA PHE A 312 -6.11 -22.16 -7.91
C PHE A 312 -5.89 -23.49 -7.21
N SER A 313 -4.63 -23.91 -7.13
CA SER A 313 -4.23 -25.09 -6.36
C SER A 313 -2.98 -24.85 -5.53
N ASN A 314 -2.90 -25.56 -4.42
CA ASN A 314 -1.72 -25.68 -3.59
C ASN A 314 -1.63 -27.12 -3.07
N GLU A 315 -0.42 -27.69 -2.99
CA GLU A 315 -0.23 -29.08 -2.57
C GLU A 315 -0.69 -29.37 -1.13
N GLU A 316 -0.56 -28.39 -0.23
CA GLU A 316 -0.93 -28.48 1.18
C GLU A 316 -2.42 -28.23 1.40
N PHE A 317 -3.00 -27.26 0.68
CA PHE A 317 -4.36 -26.79 0.92
C PHE A 317 -5.38 -27.29 -0.10
N GLY A 318 -4.99 -27.82 -1.25
CA GLY A 318 -5.90 -28.31 -2.27
C GLY A 318 -6.38 -27.23 -3.24
N GLN A 319 -7.55 -27.44 -3.85
CA GLN A 319 -8.08 -26.64 -4.95
C GLN A 319 -9.28 -25.79 -4.53
N TRP A 320 -9.40 -24.61 -5.14
CA TRP A 320 -10.52 -23.69 -4.97
C TRP A 320 -10.63 -22.75 -6.17
N THR A 321 -11.75 -22.02 -6.27
CA THR A 321 -12.06 -21.19 -7.44
C THR A 321 -12.32 -19.75 -7.05
N HIS A 322 -11.69 -18.82 -7.76
CA HIS A 322 -11.90 -17.38 -7.66
C HIS A 322 -12.84 -16.90 -8.78
N GLY A 323 -13.89 -16.16 -8.42
CA GLY A 323 -14.85 -15.61 -9.35
C GLY A 323 -16.08 -15.05 -8.63
N LYS A 324 -17.02 -14.48 -9.39
CA LYS A 324 -18.23 -13.89 -8.82
C LYS A 324 -19.41 -14.85 -8.69
N ALA A 325 -19.34 -16.01 -9.34
CA ALA A 325 -20.42 -16.97 -9.36
C ALA A 325 -20.56 -17.70 -8.02
N SER A 326 -21.74 -18.31 -7.81
CA SER A 326 -22.02 -19.09 -6.62
C SER A 326 -21.00 -20.22 -6.44
N GLY A 327 -20.60 -20.50 -5.20
CA GLY A 327 -19.54 -21.47 -4.90
C GLY A 327 -18.10 -20.96 -5.07
N MET A 328 -17.90 -19.75 -5.60
CA MET A 328 -16.56 -19.16 -5.79
C MET A 328 -16.21 -18.13 -4.70
N PHE A 329 -14.92 -17.85 -4.55
CA PHE A 329 -14.42 -16.81 -3.65
C PHE A 329 -14.24 -15.48 -4.39
N LYS A 330 -14.86 -14.41 -3.89
CA LYS A 330 -14.65 -13.03 -4.38
C LYS A 330 -13.37 -12.45 -3.81
N THR A 331 -12.81 -11.40 -4.44
CA THR A 331 -11.56 -10.77 -4.00
C THR A 331 -11.63 -10.28 -2.56
N GLU A 332 -12.76 -9.72 -2.13
CA GLU A 332 -13.00 -9.27 -0.76
C GLU A 332 -12.90 -10.39 0.27
N GLU A 333 -13.25 -11.61 -0.13
CA GLU A 333 -13.16 -12.79 0.74
C GLU A 333 -11.71 -13.25 0.84
N LEU A 334 -10.94 -13.19 -0.26
CA LEU A 334 -9.49 -13.47 -0.25
C LEU A 334 -8.73 -12.48 0.65
N MET A 335 -9.22 -11.24 0.74
CA MET A 335 -8.67 -10.20 1.61
C MET A 335 -9.00 -10.40 3.10
N LYS A 336 -9.87 -11.35 3.45
CA LYS A 336 -10.33 -11.61 4.82
C LYS A 336 -10.01 -13.02 5.32
N LEU A 337 -9.95 -13.99 4.41
CA LEU A 337 -9.78 -15.39 4.77
C LEU A 337 -8.32 -15.81 4.77
N PRO A 338 -7.83 -16.49 5.81
CA PRO A 338 -6.59 -17.22 5.74
C PRO A 338 -6.66 -18.33 4.68
N ILE A 339 -5.53 -18.64 4.06
CA ILE A 339 -5.39 -19.65 2.99
C ILE A 339 -6.08 -20.99 3.30
N PRO A 340 -5.91 -21.62 4.48
CA PRO A 340 -6.48 -22.95 4.73
C PRO A 340 -8.01 -22.98 4.71
N LEU A 341 -8.68 -21.82 4.81
CA LEU A 341 -10.13 -21.75 4.77
C LEU A 341 -10.69 -21.70 3.34
N LEU A 342 -9.87 -21.42 2.33
CA LEU A 342 -10.30 -21.40 0.92
C LEU A 342 -10.62 -22.80 0.37
N SER A 343 -10.09 -23.84 1.01
CA SER A 343 -10.33 -25.24 0.64
C SER A 343 -11.11 -26.02 1.69
N ASN A 344 -11.62 -25.32 2.71
CA ASN A 344 -12.40 -25.97 3.76
C ASN A 344 -13.73 -26.50 3.21
N GLY A 345 -13.95 -27.81 3.32
CA GLY A 345 -15.14 -28.46 2.76
C GLY A 345 -16.46 -27.92 3.30
N MET A 346 -16.54 -27.45 4.55
CA MET A 346 -17.77 -26.85 5.08
C MET A 346 -18.03 -25.46 4.47
N ILE A 347 -16.99 -24.64 4.33
CA ILE A 347 -17.10 -23.30 3.71
C ILE A 347 -17.50 -23.45 2.25
N ASN A 348 -16.80 -24.31 1.50
CA ASN A 348 -17.10 -24.55 0.09
C ASN A 348 -18.52 -25.09 -0.08
N LYS A 349 -18.94 -26.04 0.77
CA LYS A 349 -20.31 -26.55 0.71
C LYS A 349 -21.37 -25.49 1.04
N ALA A 350 -21.08 -24.61 2.00
CA ALA A 350 -21.98 -23.52 2.33
C ALA A 350 -22.11 -22.51 1.17
N LYS A 351 -21.00 -22.19 0.50
CA LYS A 351 -21.00 -21.34 -0.70
C LYS A 351 -21.80 -21.98 -1.84
N GLU A 352 -21.57 -23.26 -2.13
CA GLU A 352 -22.27 -23.98 -3.19
C GLU A 352 -23.77 -24.15 -2.92
N THR A 353 -24.15 -24.44 -1.67
CA THR A 353 -25.52 -24.85 -1.33
C THR A 353 -26.41 -23.66 -0.98
N PHE A 354 -25.84 -22.61 -0.39
CA PHE A 354 -26.58 -21.50 0.17
C PHE A 354 -26.17 -20.13 -0.38
N ASP A 355 -25.28 -20.09 -1.39
CA ASP A 355 -24.73 -18.84 -1.93
C ASP A 355 -24.10 -17.95 -0.84
N ALA A 356 -23.46 -18.58 0.15
CA ALA A 356 -22.95 -17.89 1.33
C ALA A 356 -21.75 -16.97 1.02
N GLU A 357 -21.68 -15.84 1.72
CA GLU A 357 -20.56 -14.89 1.66
C GLU A 357 -19.81 -14.79 2.99
N VAL A 358 -18.50 -14.56 2.92
CA VAL A 358 -17.66 -14.32 4.10
C VAL A 358 -17.90 -12.91 4.64
N GLY A 359 -18.61 -12.85 5.78
CA GLY A 359 -18.78 -11.62 6.58
C GLY A 359 -17.47 -11.09 7.14
N ASN A 360 -17.45 -9.83 7.58
CA ASN A 360 -16.28 -9.24 8.25
C ASN A 360 -16.24 -9.69 9.72
N PRO A 361 -15.10 -10.15 10.27
CA PRO A 361 -14.95 -10.33 11.71
C PRO A 361 -15.32 -9.08 12.51
N ASP A 362 -15.03 -7.88 11.99
CA ASP A 362 -15.45 -6.61 12.61
C ASP A 362 -16.97 -6.42 12.62
N ASP A 363 -17.74 -7.16 11.81
CA ASP A 363 -19.19 -7.15 11.90
C ASP A 363 -19.63 -7.66 13.28
N ILE A 364 -18.94 -8.63 13.89
CA ILE A 364 -19.26 -9.08 15.25
C ILE A 364 -18.96 -8.00 16.31
N ILE A 365 -17.95 -7.15 16.06
CA ILE A 365 -17.61 -6.01 16.93
C ILE A 365 -18.63 -4.89 16.72
N ARG A 366 -19.02 -4.60 15.48
CA ARG A 366 -20.04 -3.61 15.15
C ARG A 366 -21.41 -4.02 15.71
N ASP A 367 -21.76 -5.29 15.54
CA ASP A 367 -22.95 -5.90 16.12
C ASP A 367 -22.92 -5.84 17.65
N TYR A 368 -21.74 -6.00 18.27
CA TYR A 368 -21.53 -5.73 19.68
C TYR A 368 -21.77 -4.24 20.02
N LEU A 369 -21.23 -3.30 19.25
CA LEU A 369 -21.43 -1.85 19.48
C LEU A 369 -22.90 -1.42 19.34
N ASP A 370 -23.65 -2.06 18.44
CA ASP A 370 -25.07 -1.79 18.19
C ASP A 370 -26.02 -2.62 19.09
N SER A 371 -25.47 -3.51 19.94
CA SER A 371 -26.23 -4.34 20.89
C SER A 371 -26.46 -3.67 22.24
N VAL A 372 -27.51 -4.09 22.94
CA VAL A 372 -27.86 -3.64 24.29
C VAL A 372 -27.36 -4.66 25.32
N GLU A 373 -26.71 -4.17 26.39
CA GLU A 373 -26.31 -5.01 27.51
C GLU A 373 -27.55 -5.56 28.22
N VAL A 374 -27.59 -6.89 28.37
CA VAL A 374 -28.63 -7.61 29.09
C VAL A 374 -28.11 -8.05 30.45
N TRP A 375 -26.84 -8.43 30.52
CA TRP A 375 -26.18 -8.83 31.74
C TRP A 375 -24.68 -8.52 31.64
N SER A 376 -24.07 -8.16 32.76
CA SER A 376 -22.62 -8.10 32.89
C SER A 376 -22.17 -8.66 34.24
N GLY A 377 -21.00 -9.27 34.26
CA GLY A 377 -20.46 -9.90 35.46
C GLY A 377 -19.02 -10.39 35.30
N ARG A 378 -18.55 -11.17 36.27
CA ARG A 378 -17.21 -11.74 36.24
C ARG A 378 -17.10 -12.80 35.15
N LEU A 379 -15.96 -12.85 34.47
CA LEU A 379 -15.63 -13.90 33.51
C LEU A 379 -15.53 -15.27 34.21
N SER A 380 -16.66 -15.97 34.25
CA SER A 380 -16.84 -17.28 34.87
C SER A 380 -17.88 -18.05 34.08
N LYS A 381 -17.51 -19.26 33.64
CA LYS A 381 -18.41 -20.14 32.88
C LYS A 381 -19.75 -20.33 33.58
N THR A 382 -19.72 -20.66 34.87
CA THR A 382 -20.93 -20.88 35.69
C THR A 382 -21.80 -19.62 35.81
N ALA A 383 -21.19 -18.43 35.91
CA ALA A 383 -21.94 -17.18 36.02
C ALA A 383 -22.63 -16.82 34.69
N ILE A 384 -21.92 -17.01 33.58
CA ILE A 384 -22.45 -16.77 32.23
C ILE A 384 -23.58 -17.75 31.92
N GLU A 385 -23.40 -19.04 32.20
CA GLU A 385 -24.43 -20.07 31.98
C GLU A 385 -25.68 -19.82 32.84
N ALA A 386 -25.51 -19.38 34.09
CA ALA A 386 -26.64 -19.03 34.96
C ALA A 386 -27.41 -17.82 34.42
N ALA A 387 -26.71 -16.75 34.02
CA ALA A 387 -27.32 -15.56 33.45
C ALA A 387 -28.01 -15.83 32.11
N TRP A 388 -27.39 -16.65 31.26
CA TRP A 388 -27.96 -17.10 29.99
C TRP A 388 -29.27 -17.84 30.19
N ARG A 389 -29.27 -18.85 31.08
CA ARG A 389 -30.46 -19.63 31.41
C ARG A 389 -31.57 -18.77 32.00
N ASP A 390 -31.24 -17.84 32.89
CA ASP A 390 -32.23 -16.95 33.48
C ASP A 390 -32.91 -16.08 32.41
N LYS A 391 -32.14 -15.55 31.46
CA LYS A 391 -32.66 -14.70 30.40
C LYS A 391 -33.41 -15.47 29.31
N TYR A 392 -32.79 -16.49 28.73
CA TYR A 392 -33.25 -17.14 27.50
C TYR A 392 -34.04 -18.42 27.72
N LYS A 393 -34.06 -18.94 28.95
CA LYS A 393 -34.74 -20.19 29.33
C LYS A 393 -34.26 -21.42 28.54
N ASP A 394 -33.04 -21.38 28.01
CA ASP A 394 -32.35 -22.49 27.36
C ASP A 394 -30.91 -22.66 27.90
N GLU A 395 -30.25 -23.72 27.44
CA GLU A 395 -28.92 -24.12 27.87
C GLU A 395 -27.84 -23.59 26.91
N LEU A 396 -26.91 -22.79 27.41
CA LEU A 396 -25.80 -22.29 26.60
C LEU A 396 -24.92 -23.43 26.05
N SER A 397 -24.80 -24.54 26.79
CA SER A 397 -24.05 -25.73 26.33
C SER A 397 -24.63 -26.36 25.08
N ASP A 398 -25.92 -26.16 24.85
CA ASP A 398 -26.67 -26.75 23.73
C ASP A 398 -26.75 -25.78 22.55
N CYS A 399 -26.29 -24.54 22.75
CA CYS A 399 -26.25 -23.49 21.74
C CYS A 399 -24.93 -23.55 20.96
N ILE A 400 -25.03 -23.62 19.64
CA ILE A 400 -23.87 -23.52 18.74
C ILE A 400 -23.69 -22.05 18.34
N PRO A 401 -22.51 -21.43 18.54
CA PRO A 401 -22.27 -20.07 18.11
C PRO A 401 -22.31 -19.96 16.58
N LEU A 402 -23.03 -18.98 16.07
CA LEU A 402 -23.09 -18.62 14.65
C LEU A 402 -21.76 -18.04 14.17
N ARG A 403 -21.16 -17.16 14.98
CA ARG A 403 -19.88 -16.50 14.73
C ARG A 403 -19.08 -16.39 16.02
N LYS A 404 -17.76 -16.45 15.93
CA LYS A 404 -16.86 -16.31 17.08
C LYS A 404 -15.59 -15.57 16.69
N LEU A 405 -15.16 -14.64 17.54
CA LEU A 405 -13.90 -13.92 17.44
C LEU A 405 -13.14 -14.09 18.75
N ASN A 406 -11.88 -14.51 18.68
CA ASN A 406 -11.01 -14.61 19.85
C ASN A 406 -9.72 -13.85 19.55
N THR A 407 -9.31 -12.99 20.49
CA THR A 407 -8.04 -12.27 20.46
C THR A 407 -7.30 -12.49 21.77
N ALA A 408 -6.11 -11.90 21.89
CA ALA A 408 -5.35 -11.95 23.13
C ALA A 408 -6.05 -11.23 24.30
N THR A 409 -6.95 -10.29 24.03
CA THR A 409 -7.58 -9.43 25.04
C THR A 409 -9.09 -9.62 25.16
N TYR A 410 -9.77 -10.12 24.12
CA TYR A 410 -11.21 -10.31 24.14
C TYR A 410 -11.68 -11.57 23.39
N SER A 411 -12.84 -12.09 23.76
CA SER A 411 -13.57 -13.13 23.04
C SER A 411 -15.02 -12.71 22.85
N ILE A 412 -15.57 -12.88 21.66
CA ILE A 412 -16.95 -12.55 21.30
C ILE A 412 -17.55 -13.77 20.60
N ALA A 413 -18.76 -14.16 20.99
CA ALA A 413 -19.53 -15.21 20.33
C ALA A 413 -20.97 -14.74 20.11
N GLU A 414 -21.48 -14.90 18.90
CA GLU A 414 -22.87 -14.61 18.56
C GLU A 414 -23.63 -15.93 18.37
N TYR A 415 -24.88 -15.95 18.81
CA TYR A 415 -25.81 -17.07 18.73
C TYR A 415 -27.11 -16.65 18.05
N VAL A 416 -27.93 -17.65 17.72
CA VAL A 416 -29.25 -17.48 17.10
C VAL A 416 -30.11 -16.47 17.87
N GLY A 417 -30.82 -15.61 17.13
CA GLY A 417 -31.68 -14.57 17.69
C GLY A 417 -30.94 -13.30 18.13
N GLY A 418 -29.72 -13.07 17.63
CA GLY A 418 -28.95 -11.85 17.90
C GLY A 418 -28.37 -11.78 19.30
N ARG A 419 -28.17 -12.93 19.96
CA ARG A 419 -27.63 -13.03 21.31
C ARG A 419 -26.11 -13.06 21.24
N ILE A 420 -25.43 -12.23 22.03
CA ILE A 420 -23.98 -12.06 21.98
C ILE A 420 -23.40 -12.29 23.37
N ILE A 421 -22.33 -13.08 23.47
CA ILE A 421 -21.50 -13.18 24.66
C ILE A 421 -20.18 -12.49 24.38
N THR A 422 -19.75 -11.60 25.26
CA THR A 422 -18.41 -11.03 25.25
C THR A 422 -17.65 -11.39 26.51
N ALA A 423 -16.33 -11.53 26.39
CA ALA A 423 -15.41 -11.81 27.47
C ALA A 423 -14.18 -10.94 27.30
N ASP A 424 -13.98 -10.00 28.22
CA ASP A 424 -12.73 -9.25 28.38
C ASP A 424 -11.78 -10.08 29.25
N ILE A 425 -10.70 -10.55 28.64
CA ILE A 425 -9.73 -11.45 29.27
C ILE A 425 -8.83 -10.66 30.24
N VAL A 426 -8.58 -9.39 29.95
CA VAL A 426 -7.70 -8.51 30.74
C VAL A 426 -8.43 -8.07 32.01
N GLU A 427 -9.63 -7.54 31.85
CA GLU A 427 -10.47 -7.04 32.95
C GLU A 427 -11.23 -8.18 33.68
N ARG A 428 -11.15 -9.40 33.15
CA ARG A 428 -11.88 -10.59 33.64
C ARG A 428 -13.38 -10.33 33.81
N LYS A 429 -13.96 -9.65 32.82
CA LYS A 429 -15.39 -9.32 32.74
C LYS A 429 -16.04 -10.10 31.59
N ALA A 430 -17.32 -10.44 31.73
CA ALA A 430 -18.13 -10.99 30.66
C ALA A 430 -19.47 -10.25 30.57
N GLU A 431 -20.03 -10.20 29.37
CA GLU A 431 -21.34 -9.60 29.12
C GLU A 431 -22.19 -10.52 28.24
N ILE A 432 -23.50 -10.47 28.44
CA ILE A 432 -24.51 -11.00 27.53
C ILE A 432 -25.27 -9.81 26.96
N ARG A 433 -25.40 -9.75 25.64
CA ARG A 433 -25.97 -8.62 24.92
C ARG A 433 -26.94 -9.10 23.84
N GLU A 434 -27.86 -8.23 23.44
CA GLU A 434 -28.85 -8.48 22.38
C GLU A 434 -28.75 -7.42 21.31
N LYS A 435 -28.69 -7.85 20.04
CA LYS A 435 -28.87 -6.94 18.91
C LYS A 435 -30.23 -6.24 19.00
N LYS A 436 -30.26 -4.96 18.63
CA LYS A 436 -31.50 -4.19 18.51
C LYS A 436 -32.38 -4.68 17.38
#